data_AF-A0A2K1XET4-F1
#
_entry.id   AF-A0A2K1XET4-F1
#
_cell.length_a   1.000
_cell.length_b   1.000
_cell.length_c   1.000
_cell.angle_alpha   90.00
_cell.angle_beta   90.00
_cell.angle_gamma   90.00
#
_symmetry.space_group_name_H-M   'P 1'
#
loop_
_entity.id
_entity.type
_entity.pdbx_description
1 polymer ?
#
loop_
_entity_poly.entity_id
_entity_poly.type
_entity_poly.pdbx_seq_one_letter_code
_entity_poly.pdbx_strand_id
1 'polypeptide(L)'
;MMQRWHRKKSHFPLVAFIFLGIIVCSILYNESSIQQVHEEDPSNQGPNHQQHATTVTYVKPNLGTHSNFAPVLLDRFSRCNSTSEYSGKRIRWGDSKVERGRRKSLESCDVFAGKWVFDRESYPLYNESDCPYMSDQLACHKHGRSDLGYQHWRWQPHDCNLKRWNVTEMWEKLRGKRLMFVGDSLNRGQWISMVCLLQSVIPADKRSMSPNAPLTIFRAEEYNATIEFLWAPLLVDSNSDDPVNHRLDERIMRPDSVLKHSSKWEHADILVFNSYLWWRQGPVKLLWSAEENGACEELDGLGAMELAMGAWADWVASKVDPQKKRVFFVTMSPTHLWSREWEPGSNGNCYSEKMPIDWEGYWGSGSDMPTMRMVEKVLGRLGSKVSVLNITQLSEYRKDGHPSIYRKFWETLSPEQLSNPKSYSDCIHWCLPGVPDVWNELLFHLL
;
A
#
# COMPACT_ATOMS: atom_id res chain seq x y z
N MET A 1 -58.63 -18.27 68.08
CA MET A 1 -58.87 -17.26 67.02
C MET A 1 -57.96 -17.61 65.85
N MET A 2 -58.52 -18.19 64.78
CA MET A 2 -57.81 -18.60 63.56
C MET A 2 -57.46 -17.38 62.71
N GLN A 3 -56.26 -17.31 62.15
CA GLN A 3 -56.04 -16.62 60.87
C GLN A 3 -55.11 -17.41 59.95
N ARG A 4 -55.62 -17.61 58.73
CA ARG A 4 -55.15 -18.46 57.65
C ARG A 4 -53.98 -17.83 56.90
N TRP A 5 -52.98 -18.64 56.56
CA TRP A 5 -52.00 -18.36 55.52
C TRP A 5 -52.64 -18.44 54.13
N HIS A 6 -52.56 -17.37 53.34
CA HIS A 6 -52.91 -17.37 51.91
C HIS A 6 -51.64 -17.41 51.05
N ARG A 7 -51.42 -18.54 50.37
CA ARG A 7 -50.44 -18.73 49.28
C ARG A 7 -50.86 -17.88 48.07
N LYS A 8 -50.08 -16.88 47.68
CA LYS A 8 -50.20 -16.24 46.35
C LYS A 8 -49.54 -17.14 45.31
N LYS A 9 -50.31 -17.54 44.28
CA LYS A 9 -49.84 -18.27 43.10
C LYS A 9 -49.00 -17.33 42.21
N SER A 10 -47.83 -17.79 41.76
CA SER A 10 -46.95 -17.06 40.85
C SER A 10 -47.47 -17.12 39.41
N HIS A 11 -47.67 -15.98 38.77
CA HIS A 11 -48.02 -15.85 37.34
C HIS A 11 -46.81 -16.00 36.38
N PHE A 12 -45.77 -16.72 36.81
CA PHE A 12 -44.54 -16.91 36.02
C PHE A 12 -44.71 -17.74 34.72
N PRO A 13 -45.60 -18.76 34.60
CA PRO A 13 -45.68 -19.52 33.37
C PRO A 13 -46.36 -18.75 32.23
N LEU A 14 -47.30 -17.85 32.52
CA LEU A 14 -48.09 -17.17 31.49
C LEU A 14 -47.26 -16.16 30.69
N VAL A 15 -46.35 -15.44 31.34
CA VAL A 15 -45.47 -14.44 30.71
C VAL A 15 -44.44 -15.12 29.80
N ALA A 16 -43.91 -16.27 30.22
CA ALA A 16 -42.98 -17.05 29.41
C ALA A 16 -43.63 -17.58 28.12
N PHE A 17 -44.89 -18.06 28.20
CA PHE A 17 -45.62 -18.50 27.01
C PHE A 17 -45.96 -17.35 26.04
N ILE A 18 -46.26 -16.16 26.56
CA ILE A 18 -46.49 -14.98 25.71
C ILE A 18 -45.20 -14.58 24.98
N PHE A 19 -44.06 -14.59 25.67
CA PHE A 19 -42.78 -14.22 25.06
C PHE A 19 -42.34 -15.22 23.98
N LEU A 20 -42.54 -16.52 24.21
CA LEU A 20 -42.28 -17.58 23.22
C LEU A 20 -43.22 -17.47 22.02
N GLY A 21 -44.50 -17.13 22.25
CA GLY A 21 -45.47 -16.88 21.19
C GLY A 21 -45.08 -15.70 20.29
N ILE A 22 -44.55 -14.60 20.86
CA ILE A 22 -44.08 -13.44 20.09
C ILE A 22 -42.89 -13.83 19.20
N ILE A 23 -41.91 -14.56 19.73
CA ILE A 23 -40.73 -15.00 18.96
C ILE A 23 -41.15 -15.91 17.80
N VAL A 24 -42.03 -16.88 18.05
CA VAL A 24 -42.53 -17.78 16.99
C VAL A 24 -43.33 -17.02 15.94
N CYS A 25 -44.19 -16.07 16.34
CA CYS A 25 -44.90 -15.22 15.40
C CYS A 25 -43.96 -14.33 14.58
N SER A 26 -42.89 -13.79 15.16
CA SER A 26 -41.90 -13.00 14.42
C SER A 26 -41.10 -13.83 13.43
N ILE A 27 -40.76 -15.08 13.77
CA ILE A 27 -40.08 -16.01 12.86
C ILE A 27 -41.00 -16.41 11.71
N LEU A 28 -42.26 -16.77 11.99
CA LEU A 28 -43.25 -17.11 10.96
C LEU A 28 -43.61 -15.92 10.07
N TYR A 29 -43.69 -14.71 10.64
CA TYR A 29 -43.92 -13.48 9.88
C TYR A 29 -42.75 -13.20 8.93
N ASN A 30 -41.50 -13.33 9.40
CA ASN A 30 -40.32 -13.18 8.55
C ASN A 30 -40.24 -14.26 7.44
N GLU A 31 -40.55 -15.53 7.74
CA GLU A 31 -40.58 -16.57 6.69
C GLU A 31 -41.68 -16.30 5.65
N SER A 32 -42.87 -15.86 6.07
CA SER A 32 -43.95 -15.53 5.14
C SER A 32 -43.63 -14.30 4.29
N SER A 33 -42.94 -13.30 4.86
CA SER A 33 -42.49 -12.12 4.12
C SER A 33 -41.36 -12.44 3.14
N ILE A 34 -40.50 -13.42 3.42
CA ILE A 34 -39.46 -13.89 2.50
C ILE A 34 -40.06 -14.71 1.35
N GLN A 35 -41.11 -15.49 1.61
CA GLN A 35 -41.82 -16.23 0.57
C GLN A 35 -42.64 -15.31 -0.35
N GLN A 36 -43.25 -14.23 0.17
CA GLN A 36 -43.96 -13.24 -0.67
C GLN A 36 -43.03 -12.41 -1.57
N VAL A 37 -41.75 -12.25 -1.24
CA VAL A 37 -40.77 -11.60 -2.12
C VAL A 37 -40.34 -12.52 -3.29
N HIS A 38 -40.62 -13.82 -3.19
CA HIS A 38 -40.24 -14.80 -4.23
C HIS A 38 -41.36 -15.20 -5.19
N GLU A 39 -42.60 -14.72 -5.03
CA GLU A 39 -43.75 -15.22 -5.82
C GLU A 39 -44.64 -14.19 -6.54
N GLU A 40 -44.29 -12.89 -6.61
CA GLU A 40 -45.02 -11.93 -7.45
C GLU A 40 -44.11 -11.12 -8.40
N ASP A 41 -43.95 -11.59 -9.64
CA ASP A 41 -44.07 -10.72 -10.83
C ASP A 41 -44.41 -11.56 -12.10
N PRO A 42 -45.70 -11.68 -12.44
CA PRO A 42 -46.14 -12.16 -13.74
C PRO A 42 -46.70 -10.99 -14.57
N SER A 43 -45.85 -10.26 -15.30
CA SER A 43 -46.33 -9.39 -16.39
C SER A 43 -45.34 -9.27 -17.54
N ASN A 44 -45.41 -10.27 -18.42
CA ASN A 44 -44.81 -10.31 -19.73
C ASN A 44 -45.73 -9.56 -20.73
N GLN A 45 -45.36 -8.36 -21.21
CA GLN A 45 -45.71 -7.79 -22.54
C GLN A 45 -45.16 -6.34 -22.79
N GLY A 46 -44.00 -6.23 -23.47
CA GLY A 46 -43.53 -5.15 -24.37
C GLY A 46 -43.24 -3.72 -23.81
N PRO A 47 -42.40 -2.87 -24.47
CA PRO A 47 -41.73 -3.02 -25.77
C PRO A 47 -40.18 -2.97 -25.71
N ASN A 48 -39.55 -3.75 -26.59
CA ASN A 48 -38.20 -3.58 -27.18
C ASN A 48 -37.21 -2.61 -26.49
N HIS A 49 -36.64 -3.01 -25.35
CA HIS A 49 -35.36 -2.46 -24.91
C HIS A 49 -34.24 -3.35 -25.44
N GLN A 50 -33.49 -2.82 -26.41
CA GLN A 50 -32.20 -3.36 -26.81
C GLN A 50 -31.33 -3.50 -25.56
N GLN A 51 -31.17 -4.73 -25.07
CA GLN A 51 -30.04 -5.07 -24.22
C GLN A 51 -28.79 -4.87 -25.08
N HIS A 52 -28.18 -3.70 -24.98
CA HIS A 52 -26.79 -3.52 -25.37
C HIS A 52 -25.97 -4.44 -24.46
N ALA A 53 -25.68 -5.65 -24.95
CA ALA A 53 -24.63 -6.46 -24.40
C ALA A 53 -23.35 -5.63 -24.48
N THR A 54 -22.92 -5.04 -23.37
CA THR A 54 -21.61 -4.42 -23.26
C THR A 54 -20.59 -5.53 -23.34
N THR A 55 -20.10 -5.79 -24.56
CA THR A 55 -19.01 -6.72 -24.82
C THR A 55 -17.79 -6.23 -24.07
N VAL A 56 -17.51 -6.81 -22.91
CA VAL A 56 -16.31 -6.50 -22.13
C VAL A 56 -15.09 -6.91 -22.95
N THR A 57 -14.32 -5.92 -23.39
CA THR A 57 -13.10 -6.16 -24.15
C THR A 57 -11.95 -6.45 -23.19
N TYR A 58 -11.22 -7.53 -23.45
CA TYR A 58 -10.10 -7.96 -22.63
C TYR A 58 -8.77 -7.75 -23.35
N VAL A 59 -7.83 -7.06 -22.70
CA VAL A 59 -6.48 -6.79 -23.22
C VAL A 59 -5.49 -7.70 -22.51
N LYS A 60 -4.70 -8.45 -23.28
CA LYS A 60 -3.62 -9.26 -22.71
C LYS A 60 -2.37 -8.37 -22.53
N PRO A 61 -1.89 -8.16 -21.30
CA PRO A 61 -0.77 -7.27 -21.04
C PRO A 61 0.55 -7.94 -21.44
N ASN A 62 1.63 -7.15 -21.49
CA ASN A 62 3.01 -7.62 -21.62
C ASN A 62 3.29 -8.44 -22.90
N LEU A 63 2.44 -8.32 -23.92
CA LEU A 63 2.74 -8.86 -25.24
C LEU A 63 3.79 -7.97 -25.89
N GLY A 64 4.89 -8.58 -26.33
CA GLY A 64 5.81 -7.92 -27.25
C GLY A 64 4.99 -7.50 -28.47
N THR A 65 4.99 -6.21 -28.79
CA THR A 65 4.25 -5.70 -29.95
C THR A 65 4.79 -6.37 -31.20
N HIS A 66 3.96 -7.19 -31.87
CA HIS A 66 4.20 -7.62 -33.25
C HIS A 66 3.99 -6.47 -34.26
N SER A 67 3.85 -5.23 -33.79
CA SER A 67 3.72 -4.09 -34.69
C SER A 67 5.10 -3.80 -35.30
N ASN A 68 5.11 -3.45 -36.58
CA ASN A 68 6.32 -3.04 -37.30
C ASN A 68 6.87 -1.68 -36.82
N PHE A 69 6.30 -1.10 -35.75
CA PHE A 69 6.66 0.19 -35.20
C PHE A 69 7.23 0.03 -33.80
N ALA A 70 8.30 0.77 -33.50
CA ALA A 70 8.81 0.85 -32.14
C ALA A 70 7.71 1.42 -31.22
N PRO A 71 7.47 0.83 -30.03
CA PRO A 71 6.52 1.39 -29.08
C PRO A 71 6.93 2.82 -28.76
N VAL A 72 6.01 3.78 -28.88
CA VAL A 72 6.27 5.18 -28.50
C VAL A 72 6.72 5.19 -27.04
N LEU A 73 7.89 5.72 -26.70
CA LEU A 73 8.28 5.77 -25.28
C LEU A 73 7.44 6.85 -24.58
N LEU A 74 6.81 6.51 -23.45
CA LEU A 74 6.23 7.55 -22.58
C LEU A 74 7.35 8.27 -21.83
N ASP A 75 7.33 9.58 -21.93
CA ASP A 75 8.20 10.52 -21.22
C ASP A 75 7.41 11.71 -20.69
N ARG A 76 8.07 12.61 -19.95
CA ARG A 76 7.41 13.78 -19.35
C ARG A 76 6.79 14.77 -20.34
N PHE A 77 7.15 14.69 -21.62
CA PHE A 77 6.64 15.56 -22.68
C PHE A 77 5.46 14.92 -23.44
N SER A 78 5.18 13.65 -23.15
CA SER A 78 4.08 12.91 -23.75
C SER A 78 2.74 13.58 -23.44
N ARG A 79 1.90 13.69 -24.47
CA ARG A 79 0.55 14.25 -24.39
C ARG A 79 -0.42 13.35 -25.16
N CYS A 80 -1.67 13.41 -24.76
CA CYS A 80 -2.76 12.79 -25.51
C CYS A 80 -3.24 13.76 -26.60
N ASN A 81 -3.40 13.27 -27.82
CA ASN A 81 -3.95 14.05 -28.93
C ASN A 81 -5.46 14.29 -28.77
N SER A 82 -6.15 13.32 -28.16
CA SER A 82 -7.55 13.37 -27.77
C SER A 82 -7.75 12.58 -26.48
N THR A 83 -8.84 12.86 -25.77
CA THR A 83 -9.21 12.10 -24.56
C THR A 83 -10.70 11.78 -24.63
N SER A 84 -11.03 10.49 -24.55
CA SER A 84 -12.41 9.99 -24.51
C SER A 84 -12.73 9.35 -23.16
N GLU A 85 -14.01 9.09 -22.91
CA GLU A 85 -14.41 8.28 -21.77
C GLU A 85 -13.85 6.86 -21.88
N TYR A 86 -13.57 6.24 -20.73
CA TYR A 86 -13.06 4.89 -20.67
C TYR A 86 -14.05 3.86 -21.22
N SER A 87 -13.55 3.03 -22.13
CA SER A 87 -14.32 2.05 -22.91
C SER A 87 -14.70 0.78 -22.14
N GLY A 88 -14.24 0.61 -20.90
CA GLY A 88 -14.49 -0.60 -20.10
C GLY A 88 -13.52 -1.76 -20.36
N LYS A 89 -12.41 -1.53 -21.09
CA LYS A 89 -11.38 -2.53 -21.40
C LYS A 89 -10.69 -3.08 -20.15
N ARG A 90 -10.76 -4.39 -19.91
CA ARG A 90 -10.12 -5.02 -18.73
C ARG A 90 -8.80 -5.71 -19.08
N ILE A 91 -7.85 -5.70 -18.15
CA ILE A 91 -6.64 -6.52 -18.28
C ILE A 91 -7.00 -8.00 -18.04
N ARG A 92 -6.69 -8.83 -19.03
CA ARG A 92 -6.76 -10.29 -18.93
C ARG A 92 -5.40 -10.82 -18.51
N TRP A 93 -5.31 -11.19 -17.26
CA TRP A 93 -4.18 -11.92 -16.71
C TRP A 93 -4.60 -13.35 -16.38
N GLY A 94 -3.70 -14.31 -16.60
CA GLY A 94 -4.03 -15.73 -16.51
C GLY A 94 -4.43 -16.15 -15.11
N ASP A 95 -5.48 -16.97 -15.00
CA ASP A 95 -5.75 -17.71 -13.77
C ASP A 95 -4.57 -18.65 -13.52
N SER A 96 -3.66 -18.28 -12.62
CA SER A 96 -2.79 -19.26 -11.99
C SER A 96 -3.73 -20.28 -11.35
N LYS A 97 -3.74 -21.52 -11.85
CA LYS A 97 -4.37 -22.64 -11.16
C LYS A 97 -3.82 -22.62 -9.74
N VAL A 98 -4.63 -22.12 -8.80
CA VAL A 98 -4.33 -22.18 -7.39
C VAL A 98 -4.40 -23.66 -7.08
N GLU A 99 -3.25 -24.34 -7.07
CA GLU A 99 -3.14 -25.48 -6.19
C GLU A 99 -3.42 -24.91 -4.80
N ARG A 100 -4.62 -25.19 -4.28
CA ARG A 100 -4.93 -25.03 -2.86
C ARG A 100 -4.09 -26.07 -2.10
N GLY A 101 -2.77 -25.94 -2.19
CA GLY A 101 -1.87 -26.44 -1.18
C GLY A 101 -2.16 -25.63 0.06
N ARG A 102 -3.15 -26.09 0.83
CA ARG A 102 -3.37 -25.64 2.20
C ARG A 102 -2.12 -26.10 2.96
N ARG A 103 -1.04 -25.32 2.90
CA ARG A 103 -0.10 -25.30 4.01
C ARG A 103 -0.96 -24.85 5.17
N LYS A 104 -1.40 -25.81 6.00
CA LYS A 104 -1.76 -25.52 7.38
C LYS A 104 -0.59 -24.70 7.90
N SER A 105 -0.77 -23.39 8.10
CA SER A 105 0.13 -22.71 9.00
C SER A 105 -0.02 -23.44 10.33
N LEU A 106 1.07 -24.06 10.78
CA LEU A 106 1.25 -24.23 12.21
C LEU A 106 1.13 -22.83 12.80
N GLU A 107 0.10 -22.59 13.61
CA GLU A 107 -0.16 -21.37 14.41
C GLU A 107 0.76 -20.20 14.04
N SER A 108 0.50 -19.56 12.89
CA SER A 108 1.33 -18.45 12.41
C SER A 108 0.80 -17.18 13.04
N CYS A 109 1.57 -16.61 13.96
CA CYS A 109 1.33 -15.28 14.49
C CYS A 109 1.11 -14.26 13.37
N ASP A 110 0.06 -13.44 13.49
CA ASP A 110 -0.10 -12.26 12.64
C ASP A 110 0.84 -11.15 13.13
N VAL A 111 1.99 -11.04 12.49
CA VAL A 111 3.02 -10.04 12.82
C VAL A 111 2.60 -8.61 12.50
N PHE A 112 1.49 -8.41 11.80
CA PHE A 112 0.96 -7.09 11.42
C PHE A 112 -0.15 -6.60 12.36
N ALA A 113 -0.65 -7.47 13.26
CA ALA A 113 -1.60 -7.13 14.30
C ALA A 113 -0.87 -6.98 15.65
N GLY A 114 -0.93 -5.80 16.24
CA GLY A 114 -0.09 -5.46 17.39
C GLY A 114 -0.29 -4.03 17.85
N LYS A 115 0.68 -3.54 18.61
CA LYS A 115 0.72 -2.18 19.13
C LYS A 115 2.12 -1.60 19.12
N TRP A 116 2.18 -0.27 19.12
CA TRP A 116 3.43 0.45 19.32
C TRP A 116 3.82 0.47 20.79
N VAL A 117 5.07 0.13 21.07
CA VAL A 117 5.64 0.13 22.42
C VAL A 117 6.82 1.09 22.41
N PHE A 118 6.89 1.93 23.43
CA PHE A 118 7.99 2.87 23.59
C PHE A 118 9.22 2.15 24.18
N ASP A 119 10.37 2.27 23.51
CA ASP A 119 11.62 1.61 23.86
C ASP A 119 12.80 2.54 23.57
N ARG A 120 13.28 3.25 24.61
CA ARG A 120 14.45 4.13 24.50
C ARG A 120 15.78 3.39 24.59
N GLU A 121 15.76 2.12 24.99
CA GLU A 121 16.99 1.35 25.21
C GLU A 121 17.49 0.75 23.90
N SER A 122 16.56 0.27 23.06
CA SER A 122 16.90 -0.43 21.81
C SER A 122 16.68 0.38 20.54
N TYR A 123 15.92 1.48 20.60
CA TYR A 123 15.59 2.31 19.43
C TYR A 123 16.09 3.75 19.59
N PRO A 124 16.40 4.46 18.48
CA PRO A 124 16.39 3.96 17.10
C PRO A 124 17.52 2.97 16.80
N LEU A 125 17.37 2.19 15.73
CA LEU A 125 18.36 1.17 15.32
C LEU A 125 19.66 1.77 14.74
N TYR A 126 19.65 3.07 14.43
CA TYR A 126 20.79 3.87 13.98
C TYR A 126 20.49 5.35 14.26
N ASN A 127 21.52 6.19 14.34
CA ASN A 127 21.31 7.64 14.39
C ASN A 127 21.24 8.23 12.98
N GLU A 128 20.42 9.27 12.81
CA GLU A 128 20.30 10.00 11.53
C GLU A 128 21.66 10.48 11.00
N SER A 129 22.53 10.99 11.89
CA SER A 129 23.86 11.51 11.56
C SER A 129 24.84 10.44 11.04
N ASP A 130 24.61 9.18 11.37
CA ASP A 130 25.53 8.08 11.08
C ASP A 130 25.29 7.50 9.68
N CYS A 131 24.21 7.90 9.00
CA CYS A 131 23.87 7.46 7.66
C CYS A 131 24.24 8.53 6.60
N PRO A 132 25.36 8.36 5.85
CA PRO A 132 25.76 9.31 4.82
C PRO A 132 24.85 9.29 3.57
N TYR A 133 23.97 8.29 3.46
CA TYR A 133 23.03 8.13 2.35
C TYR A 133 21.64 8.71 2.67
N MET A 134 21.48 9.36 3.82
CA MET A 134 20.21 9.93 4.24
C MET A 134 19.73 11.00 3.24
N SER A 135 18.44 10.96 2.91
CA SER A 135 17.81 12.01 2.10
C SER A 135 17.44 13.21 2.97
N ASP A 136 17.80 14.41 2.52
CA ASP A 136 17.38 15.68 3.12
C ASP A 136 15.83 15.83 3.21
N GLN A 137 15.07 15.02 2.48
CA GLN A 137 13.60 15.02 2.58
C GLN A 137 13.08 14.25 3.80
N LEU A 138 13.90 13.38 4.40
CA LEU A 138 13.54 12.47 5.49
C LEU A 138 14.41 12.70 6.76
N ALA A 139 15.49 13.47 6.65
CA ALA A 139 16.43 13.83 7.72
C ALA A 139 15.86 14.91 8.66
N CYS A 140 14.87 14.55 9.47
CA CYS A 140 14.11 15.51 10.25
C CYS A 140 14.93 16.23 11.33
N HIS A 141 15.85 15.53 11.99
CA HIS A 141 16.70 16.13 13.01
C HIS A 141 17.64 17.17 12.40
N LYS A 142 18.31 16.84 11.29
CA LYS A 142 19.13 17.77 10.49
C LYS A 142 18.35 19.01 10.06
N HIS A 143 17.06 18.88 9.79
CA HIS A 143 16.18 19.97 9.39
C HIS A 143 15.40 20.61 10.55
N GLY A 144 15.90 20.47 11.78
CA GLY A 144 15.48 21.28 12.93
C GLY A 144 14.42 20.65 13.83
N ARG A 145 14.03 19.39 13.60
CA ARG A 145 13.12 18.69 14.52
C ARG A 145 13.85 18.37 15.83
N SER A 146 13.38 18.95 16.92
CA SER A 146 13.97 18.75 18.26
C SER A 146 13.26 17.67 19.09
N ASP A 147 11.99 17.38 18.81
CA ASP A 147 11.24 16.30 19.48
C ASP A 147 11.58 14.95 18.86
N LEU A 148 12.64 14.28 19.36
CA LEU A 148 13.10 13.00 18.82
C LEU A 148 12.36 11.77 19.40
N GLY A 149 11.32 11.99 20.22
CA GLY A 149 10.52 10.93 20.85
C GLY A 149 9.95 9.90 19.87
N TYR A 150 9.59 10.34 18.66
CA TYR A 150 9.01 9.48 17.61
C TYR A 150 9.95 8.35 17.15
N GLN A 151 11.25 8.49 17.37
CA GLN A 151 12.28 7.51 16.95
C GLN A 151 12.33 6.28 17.87
N HIS A 152 11.79 6.39 19.09
CA HIS A 152 11.90 5.36 20.14
C HIS A 152 10.67 4.46 20.23
N TRP A 153 9.92 4.31 19.14
CA TRP A 153 8.75 3.44 19.09
C TRP A 153 9.09 2.18 18.29
N ARG A 154 8.79 1.02 18.87
CA ARG A 154 8.91 -0.29 18.22
C ARG A 154 7.54 -0.94 18.06
N TRP A 155 7.41 -1.79 17.06
CA TRP A 155 6.19 -2.58 16.86
C TRP A 155 6.24 -3.89 17.63
N GLN A 156 5.17 -4.20 18.36
CA GLN A 156 5.00 -5.43 19.11
C GLN A 156 3.73 -6.16 18.62
N PRO A 157 3.86 -7.27 17.88
CA PRO A 157 2.72 -8.13 17.59
C PRO A 157 2.07 -8.65 18.87
N HIS A 158 0.75 -8.91 18.82
CA HIS A 158 0.00 -9.35 20.00
C HIS A 158 0.41 -10.75 20.46
N ASP A 159 0.50 -11.69 19.52
CA ASP A 159 0.59 -13.13 19.84
C ASP A 159 2.00 -13.69 19.70
N CYS A 160 2.98 -12.86 19.35
CA CYS A 160 4.37 -13.25 19.22
C CYS A 160 5.34 -12.07 19.30
N ASN A 161 6.63 -12.40 19.27
CA ASN A 161 7.70 -11.42 19.16
C ASN A 161 8.26 -11.40 17.74
N LEU A 162 8.55 -10.20 17.24
CA LEU A 162 9.37 -10.05 16.05
C LEU A 162 10.77 -10.58 16.30
N LYS A 163 11.41 -11.00 15.21
CA LYS A 163 12.82 -11.32 15.24
C LYS A 163 13.60 -10.03 15.45
N ARG A 164 14.41 -9.96 16.51
CA ARG A 164 15.24 -8.77 16.78
C ARG A 164 16.13 -8.48 15.58
N TRP A 165 16.15 -7.21 15.15
CA TRP A 165 17.01 -6.75 14.06
C TRP A 165 18.47 -7.18 14.29
N ASN A 166 19.07 -7.76 13.26
CA ASN A 166 20.49 -8.13 13.24
C ASN A 166 21.09 -7.79 11.88
N VAL A 167 21.95 -6.78 11.86
CA VAL A 167 22.57 -6.23 10.65
C VAL A 167 23.40 -7.27 9.89
N THR A 168 24.18 -8.10 10.60
CA THR A 168 25.01 -9.14 10.01
C THR A 168 24.14 -10.25 9.44
N GLU A 169 23.11 -10.67 10.17
CA GLU A 169 22.21 -11.71 9.67
C GLU A 169 21.45 -11.25 8.41
N MET A 170 20.98 -10.00 8.39
CA MET A 170 20.33 -9.46 7.20
C MET A 170 21.29 -9.43 6.01
N TRP A 171 22.54 -9.02 6.21
CA TRP A 171 23.54 -9.09 5.15
C TRP A 171 23.86 -10.51 4.68
N GLU A 172 23.90 -11.49 5.58
CA GLU A 172 24.04 -12.91 5.21
C GLU A 172 22.84 -13.41 4.38
N LYS A 173 21.62 -13.00 4.73
CA LYS A 173 20.41 -13.28 3.92
C LYS A 173 20.53 -12.66 2.52
N LEU A 174 21.21 -11.53 2.39
CA LEU A 174 21.44 -10.82 1.12
C LEU A 174 22.72 -11.26 0.38
N ARG A 175 23.56 -12.13 0.95
CA ARG A 175 24.85 -12.49 0.36
C ARG A 175 24.66 -13.05 -1.06
N GLY A 176 25.34 -12.45 -2.02
CA GLY A 176 25.24 -12.81 -3.44
C GLY A 176 23.90 -12.47 -4.10
N LYS A 177 23.06 -11.62 -3.48
CA LYS A 177 21.70 -11.31 -3.95
C LYS A 177 21.50 -9.81 -4.22
N ARG A 178 20.46 -9.53 -5.01
CA ARG A 178 19.93 -8.20 -5.27
C ARG A 178 18.58 -8.03 -4.57
N LEU A 179 18.51 -7.14 -3.58
CA LEU A 179 17.25 -6.67 -2.98
C LEU A 179 16.84 -5.38 -3.70
N MET A 180 15.69 -5.38 -4.35
CA MET A 180 15.21 -4.22 -5.11
C MET A 180 13.83 -3.77 -4.64
N PHE A 181 13.77 -2.51 -4.23
CA PHE A 181 12.56 -1.76 -3.93
C PHE A 181 12.06 -1.11 -5.22
N VAL A 182 10.77 -1.21 -5.51
CA VAL A 182 10.18 -0.73 -6.76
C VAL A 182 8.87 -0.01 -6.47
N GLY A 183 8.77 1.25 -6.86
CA GLY A 183 7.50 1.97 -6.70
C GLY A 183 7.65 3.47 -6.59
N ASP A 184 6.87 4.06 -5.69
CA ASP A 184 6.74 5.49 -5.49
C ASP A 184 7.72 6.05 -4.44
N SER A 185 7.50 7.31 -4.03
CA SER A 185 8.37 8.01 -3.09
C SER A 185 8.38 7.43 -1.68
N LEU A 186 7.35 6.68 -1.27
CA LEU A 186 7.34 6.01 0.03
C LEU A 186 8.15 4.73 0.01
N ASN A 187 8.14 3.99 -1.11
CA ASN A 187 9.04 2.87 -1.30
C ASN A 187 10.50 3.32 -1.33
N ARG A 188 10.78 4.51 -1.88
CA ARG A 188 12.10 5.15 -1.79
C ARG A 188 12.49 5.44 -0.34
N GLY A 189 11.54 5.91 0.48
CA GLY A 189 11.75 6.11 1.92
C GLY A 189 12.12 4.80 2.64
N GLN A 190 11.40 3.72 2.35
CA GLN A 190 11.72 2.39 2.89
C GLN A 190 13.09 1.89 2.41
N TRP A 191 13.46 2.13 1.15
CA TRP A 191 14.78 1.79 0.64
C TRP A 191 15.91 2.57 1.34
N ILE A 192 15.76 3.88 1.54
CA ILE A 192 16.75 4.70 2.28
C ILE A 192 16.91 4.18 3.70
N SER A 193 15.80 3.87 4.38
CA SER A 193 15.81 3.22 5.70
C SER A 193 16.63 1.92 5.68
N MET A 194 16.39 1.03 4.70
CA MET A 194 17.12 -0.23 4.59
C MET A 194 18.63 -0.02 4.39
N VAL A 195 19.01 0.96 3.56
CA VAL A 195 20.42 1.33 3.38
C VAL A 195 21.01 1.83 4.70
N CYS A 196 20.34 2.74 5.41
CA CYS A 196 20.84 3.28 6.68
C CYS A 196 20.96 2.22 7.78
N LEU A 197 20.01 1.28 7.85
CA LEU A 197 20.04 0.14 8.78
C LEU A 197 21.23 -0.80 8.55
N LEU A 198 21.75 -0.87 7.32
CA LEU A 198 22.72 -1.88 6.90
C LEU A 198 24.13 -1.35 6.63
N GLN A 199 24.27 -0.10 6.20
CA GLN A 199 25.53 0.41 5.65
C GLN A 199 26.70 0.45 6.65
N SER A 200 26.43 0.70 7.94
CA SER A 200 27.45 1.07 8.94
C SER A 200 28.49 -0.03 9.18
N VAL A 201 28.12 -1.29 9.02
CA VAL A 201 29.02 -2.44 9.19
C VAL A 201 29.89 -2.74 7.97
N ILE A 202 29.61 -2.11 6.83
CA ILE A 202 30.42 -2.25 5.61
C ILE A 202 31.49 -1.15 5.62
N PRO A 203 32.79 -1.49 5.47
CA PRO A 203 33.85 -0.50 5.36
C PRO A 203 33.59 0.53 4.25
N ALA A 204 33.98 1.78 4.48
CA ALA A 204 33.67 2.88 3.57
C ALA A 204 34.24 2.69 2.15
N ASP A 205 35.39 2.04 2.02
CA ASP A 205 36.04 1.69 0.74
C ASP A 205 35.44 0.43 0.08
N LYS A 206 34.53 -0.27 0.77
CA LYS A 206 33.85 -1.51 0.32
C LYS A 206 32.36 -1.31 0.05
N ARG A 207 31.89 -0.07 0.09
CA ARG A 207 30.51 0.30 -0.23
C ARG A 207 30.45 1.46 -1.20
N SER A 208 29.44 1.46 -2.05
CA SER A 208 29.20 2.55 -3.01
C SER A 208 27.72 2.74 -3.29
N MET A 209 27.36 3.92 -3.77
CA MET A 209 26.03 4.27 -4.24
C MET A 209 26.14 4.81 -5.66
N SER A 210 25.34 4.29 -6.59
CA SER A 210 25.27 4.85 -7.93
C SER A 210 24.71 6.29 -7.91
N PRO A 211 24.97 7.11 -8.94
CA PRO A 211 24.29 8.39 -9.10
C PRO A 211 22.76 8.23 -9.10
N ASN A 212 22.06 9.31 -8.74
CA ASN A 212 20.60 9.34 -8.79
C ASN A 212 20.13 9.15 -10.24
N ALA A 213 19.46 8.03 -10.48
CA ALA A 213 18.97 7.58 -11.78
C ALA A 213 17.66 6.81 -11.56
N PRO A 214 16.90 6.46 -12.63
CA PRO A 214 15.69 5.66 -12.48
C PRO A 214 15.92 4.38 -11.67
N LEU A 215 17.10 3.77 -11.80
CA LEU A 215 17.60 2.70 -10.93
C LEU A 215 18.79 3.22 -10.12
N THR A 216 18.66 3.26 -8.79
CA THR A 216 19.74 3.60 -7.85
C THR A 216 20.20 2.35 -7.12
N ILE A 217 21.52 2.13 -7.02
CA ILE A 217 22.13 0.89 -6.52
C ILE A 217 23.09 1.23 -5.39
N PHE A 218 22.80 0.74 -4.19
CA PHE A 218 23.79 0.62 -3.11
C PHE A 218 24.47 -0.75 -3.21
N ARG A 219 25.80 -0.78 -3.19
CA ARG A 219 26.59 -2.02 -3.27
C ARG A 219 27.41 -2.23 -2.02
N ALA A 220 27.41 -3.45 -1.50
CA ALA A 220 28.28 -3.92 -0.43
C ALA A 220 29.18 -5.04 -0.97
N GLU A 221 30.47 -4.75 -1.13
CA GLU A 221 31.42 -5.67 -1.79
C GLU A 221 31.66 -6.95 -0.99
N GLU A 222 31.79 -6.86 0.33
CA GLU A 222 32.09 -8.00 1.23
C GLU A 222 30.99 -9.08 1.22
N TYR A 223 29.76 -8.70 0.90
CA TYR A 223 28.62 -9.60 0.78
C TYR A 223 28.30 -9.94 -0.67
N ASN A 224 28.97 -9.30 -1.64
CA ASN A 224 28.59 -9.33 -3.06
C ASN A 224 27.07 -9.11 -3.23
N ALA A 225 26.54 -8.10 -2.56
CA ALA A 225 25.11 -7.84 -2.44
C ALA A 225 24.77 -6.40 -2.85
N THR A 226 23.52 -6.18 -3.26
CA THR A 226 23.00 -4.84 -3.57
C THR A 226 21.64 -4.58 -2.93
N ILE A 227 21.41 -3.30 -2.59
CA ILE A 227 20.13 -2.76 -2.14
C ILE A 227 19.75 -1.66 -3.12
N GLU A 228 18.70 -1.89 -3.90
CA GLU A 228 18.38 -1.13 -5.10
C GLU A 228 17.02 -0.45 -4.98
N PHE A 229 16.86 0.70 -5.64
CA PHE A 229 15.58 1.38 -5.80
C PHE A 229 15.31 1.68 -7.27
N LEU A 230 14.19 1.19 -7.79
CA LEU A 230 13.67 1.53 -9.10
C LEU A 230 12.45 2.44 -8.98
N TRP A 231 12.55 3.65 -9.54
CA TRP A 231 11.41 4.56 -9.68
C TRP A 231 10.44 4.03 -10.74
N ALA A 232 9.28 3.57 -10.29
CA ALA A 232 8.19 3.08 -11.14
C ALA A 232 6.86 3.30 -10.39
N PRO A 233 6.45 4.56 -10.18
CA PRO A 233 5.42 4.89 -9.18
C PRO A 233 4.03 4.34 -9.52
N LEU A 234 3.77 4.07 -10.81
CA LEU A 234 2.54 3.45 -11.30
C LEU A 234 2.72 1.98 -11.70
N LEU A 235 3.90 1.39 -11.46
CA LEU A 235 4.36 0.05 -11.88
C LEU A 235 4.46 -0.15 -13.41
N VAL A 236 3.44 0.27 -14.15
CA VAL A 236 3.40 0.29 -15.62
C VAL A 236 4.13 1.51 -16.19
N ASP A 237 4.41 1.48 -17.49
CA ASP A 237 5.05 2.60 -18.20
C ASP A 237 4.21 3.88 -18.06
N SER A 238 4.85 4.99 -17.73
CA SER A 238 4.15 6.27 -17.54
C SER A 238 4.97 7.48 -17.98
N ASN A 239 4.29 8.60 -18.23
CA ASN A 239 4.95 9.89 -18.45
C ASN A 239 5.66 10.42 -17.19
N SER A 240 5.47 9.76 -16.05
CA SER A 240 5.97 10.18 -14.74
C SER A 240 7.12 9.27 -14.24
N ASP A 241 7.76 8.53 -15.15
CA ASP A 241 8.89 7.62 -14.85
C ASP A 241 10.25 8.34 -14.71
N ASP A 242 10.29 9.67 -14.84
CA ASP A 242 11.50 10.46 -14.54
C ASP A 242 11.64 10.65 -13.01
N PRO A 243 12.69 10.15 -12.36
CA PRO A 243 12.80 10.21 -10.89
C PRO A 243 12.92 11.63 -10.31
N VAL A 244 13.15 12.64 -11.16
CA VAL A 244 13.32 14.05 -10.77
C VAL A 244 12.14 14.89 -11.26
N ASN A 245 11.79 14.79 -12.55
CA ASN A 245 10.81 15.65 -13.21
C ASN A 245 9.51 14.89 -13.54
N HIS A 246 8.79 14.48 -12.50
CA HIS A 246 7.59 13.65 -12.61
C HIS A 246 6.30 14.28 -12.07
N ARG A 247 6.36 15.53 -11.62
CA ARG A 247 5.17 16.30 -11.22
C ARG A 247 4.61 16.96 -12.47
N LEU A 248 3.54 16.39 -13.00
CA LEU A 248 2.91 16.81 -14.26
C LEU A 248 1.43 17.09 -14.00
N ASP A 249 0.86 18.02 -14.77
CA ASP A 249 -0.57 18.36 -14.69
C ASP A 249 -1.45 17.19 -15.10
N GLU A 250 -1.01 16.43 -16.11
CA GLU A 250 -1.69 15.24 -16.61
C GLU A 250 -0.85 14.00 -16.40
N ARG A 251 -1.48 12.97 -15.85
CA ARG A 251 -0.88 11.66 -15.64
C ARG A 251 -1.28 10.73 -16.77
N ILE A 252 -0.31 10.23 -17.52
CA ILE A 252 -0.52 9.31 -18.66
C ILE A 252 0.22 8.01 -18.39
N MET A 253 -0.45 6.88 -18.57
CA MET A 253 0.15 5.56 -18.41
C MET A 253 -0.27 4.57 -19.50
N ARG A 254 0.53 3.52 -19.66
CA ARG A 254 0.17 2.33 -20.46
C ARG A 254 -0.32 1.22 -19.54
N PRO A 255 -1.64 1.04 -19.35
CA PRO A 255 -2.16 0.04 -18.42
C PRO A 255 -1.78 -1.41 -18.75
N ASP A 256 -1.31 -1.69 -19.97
CA ASP A 256 -1.01 -3.01 -20.50
C ASP A 256 0.50 -3.31 -20.64
N SER A 257 1.39 -2.43 -20.16
CA SER A 257 2.85 -2.60 -20.31
C SER A 257 3.62 -2.39 -19.00
N VAL A 258 4.27 -3.47 -18.52
CA VAL A 258 5.36 -3.38 -17.53
C VAL A 258 6.72 -3.73 -18.12
N LEU A 259 6.85 -3.87 -19.45
CA LEU A 259 8.04 -4.47 -20.07
C LEU A 259 9.32 -3.64 -19.87
N LYS A 260 9.23 -2.31 -20.01
CA LYS A 260 10.35 -1.39 -19.77
C LYS A 260 10.87 -1.54 -18.34
N HIS A 261 9.99 -1.46 -17.35
CA HIS A 261 10.37 -1.58 -15.93
C HIS A 261 10.82 -2.99 -15.56
N SER A 262 10.10 -4.01 -16.02
CA SER A 262 10.40 -5.40 -15.68
C SER A 262 11.72 -5.88 -16.23
N SER A 263 12.21 -5.35 -17.35
CA SER A 263 13.57 -5.60 -17.83
C SER A 263 14.67 -5.25 -16.82
N LYS A 264 14.38 -4.37 -15.84
CA LYS A 264 15.31 -3.99 -14.76
C LYS A 264 15.18 -4.89 -13.54
N TRP A 265 13.96 -5.27 -13.16
CA TRP A 265 13.68 -6.00 -11.93
C TRP A 265 13.60 -7.53 -12.10
N GLU A 266 13.54 -8.04 -13.34
CA GLU A 266 13.38 -9.46 -13.63
C GLU A 266 14.52 -10.31 -13.08
N HIS A 267 15.72 -9.74 -12.96
CA HIS A 267 16.91 -10.43 -12.46
C HIS A 267 17.25 -10.13 -10.99
N ALA A 268 16.37 -9.45 -10.24
CA ALA A 268 16.57 -9.31 -8.79
C ALA A 268 16.08 -10.55 -8.03
N ASP A 269 16.72 -10.89 -6.92
CA ASP A 269 16.38 -12.08 -6.11
C ASP A 269 15.20 -11.80 -5.16
N ILE A 270 15.17 -10.59 -4.61
CA ILE A 270 14.15 -10.13 -3.67
C ILE A 270 13.57 -8.83 -4.21
N LEU A 271 12.26 -8.80 -4.43
CA LEU A 271 11.53 -7.63 -4.92
C LEU A 271 10.55 -7.14 -3.86
N VAL A 272 10.53 -5.82 -3.64
CA VAL A 272 9.62 -5.15 -2.70
C VAL A 272 8.89 -4.04 -3.44
N PHE A 273 7.65 -4.30 -3.84
CA PHE A 273 6.83 -3.38 -4.61
C PHE A 273 5.92 -2.53 -3.73
N ASN A 274 5.63 -1.29 -4.13
CA ASN A 274 4.46 -0.53 -3.70
C ASN A 274 3.88 0.27 -4.87
N SER A 275 2.65 0.77 -4.70
CA SER A 275 2.09 1.84 -5.52
C SER A 275 0.76 2.29 -4.89
N TYR A 276 0.64 3.54 -4.42
CA TYR A 276 -0.63 3.99 -3.82
C TYR A 276 -0.93 5.49 -3.98
N LEU A 277 -0.05 6.37 -3.46
CA LEU A 277 -0.38 7.79 -3.27
C LEU A 277 -0.78 8.51 -4.55
N TRP A 278 -0.22 8.08 -5.67
CA TRP A 278 -0.31 8.75 -6.95
C TRP A 278 -1.67 8.56 -7.61
N TRP A 279 -2.35 7.45 -7.29
CA TRP A 279 -3.70 7.16 -7.75
C TRP A 279 -4.75 8.04 -7.08
N ARG A 280 -4.42 8.70 -5.96
CA ARG A 280 -5.36 9.56 -5.23
C ARG A 280 -5.40 11.02 -5.71
N GLN A 281 -4.57 11.37 -6.68
CA GLN A 281 -4.38 12.77 -7.10
C GLN A 281 -5.38 13.23 -8.16
N GLY A 282 -6.21 12.32 -8.69
CA GLY A 282 -7.19 12.63 -9.71
C GLY A 282 -7.28 11.54 -10.79
N PRO A 283 -7.96 11.84 -11.90
CA PRO A 283 -8.08 10.91 -13.02
C PRO A 283 -6.73 10.64 -13.70
N VAL A 284 -6.67 9.52 -14.40
CA VAL A 284 -5.49 9.05 -15.13
C VAL A 284 -5.85 8.80 -16.59
N LYS A 285 -5.00 9.29 -17.49
CA LYS A 285 -5.12 9.04 -18.93
C LYS A 285 -4.45 7.72 -19.30
N LEU A 286 -5.16 6.90 -20.06
CA LEU A 286 -4.78 5.57 -20.49
C LEU A 286 -4.39 5.60 -21.96
N LEU A 287 -3.12 5.36 -22.25
CA LEU A 287 -2.62 5.18 -23.61
C LEU A 287 -2.29 3.70 -23.83
N TRP A 288 -3.26 2.95 -24.39
CA TRP A 288 -3.10 1.54 -24.70
C TRP A 288 -1.94 1.31 -25.69
N SER A 289 -1.20 0.21 -25.53
CA SER A 289 -0.02 -0.07 -26.35
C SER A 289 -0.36 -0.30 -27.84
N ALA A 290 -1.59 -0.73 -28.13
CA ALA A 290 -2.08 -0.95 -29.49
C ALA A 290 -2.63 0.31 -30.18
N GLU A 291 -2.68 1.46 -29.51
CA GLU A 291 -3.28 2.68 -30.05
C GLU A 291 -2.27 3.49 -30.87
N GLU A 292 -2.55 3.72 -32.15
CA GLU A 292 -1.57 4.26 -33.11
C GLU A 292 -1.61 5.80 -33.26
N ASN A 293 -2.55 6.50 -32.62
CA ASN A 293 -2.77 7.95 -32.82
C ASN A 293 -2.63 8.83 -31.58
N GLY A 294 -2.15 8.29 -30.45
CA GLY A 294 -2.07 9.05 -29.20
C GLY A 294 -3.44 9.41 -28.61
N ALA A 295 -4.50 8.68 -28.98
CA ALA A 295 -5.81 8.80 -28.37
C ALA A 295 -5.79 8.15 -26.99
N CYS A 296 -6.21 8.91 -25.97
CA CYS A 296 -6.26 8.40 -24.61
C CYS A 296 -7.71 8.17 -24.17
N GLU A 297 -7.89 7.23 -23.26
CA GLU A 297 -9.09 7.12 -22.45
C GLU A 297 -8.82 7.74 -21.08
N GLU A 298 -9.83 8.22 -20.37
CA GLU A 298 -9.69 8.72 -19.00
C GLU A 298 -10.47 7.87 -18.01
N LEU A 299 -9.83 7.53 -16.89
CA LEU A 299 -10.42 6.72 -15.82
C LEU A 299 -10.05 7.30 -14.46
N ASP A 300 -10.90 7.08 -13.46
CA ASP A 300 -10.55 7.41 -12.09
C ASP A 300 -9.32 6.64 -11.59
N GLY A 301 -8.69 7.13 -10.53
CA GLY A 301 -7.46 6.57 -10.01
C GLY A 301 -7.57 5.12 -9.53
N LEU A 302 -8.72 4.72 -8.98
CA LEU A 302 -8.93 3.35 -8.49
C LEU A 302 -9.01 2.36 -9.66
N GLY A 303 -9.81 2.67 -10.67
CA GLY A 303 -9.95 1.86 -11.88
C GLY A 303 -8.63 1.80 -12.66
N ALA A 304 -7.93 2.92 -12.77
CA ALA A 304 -6.60 2.98 -13.37
C ALA A 304 -5.60 2.07 -12.62
N MET A 305 -5.59 2.13 -11.29
CA MET A 305 -4.74 1.27 -10.46
C MET A 305 -5.06 -0.21 -10.65
N GLU A 306 -6.35 -0.59 -10.74
CA GLU A 306 -6.75 -2.00 -10.99
C GLU A 306 -6.19 -2.51 -12.33
N LEU A 307 -6.21 -1.68 -13.38
CA LEU A 307 -5.60 -2.04 -14.66
C LEU A 307 -4.08 -2.23 -14.55
N ALA A 308 -3.37 -1.26 -13.97
CA ALA A 308 -1.92 -1.33 -13.81
C ALA A 308 -1.47 -2.52 -12.96
N MET A 309 -2.18 -2.77 -11.85
CA MET A 309 -1.96 -3.95 -11.01
C MET A 309 -2.25 -5.25 -11.76
N GLY A 310 -3.26 -5.28 -12.63
CA GLY A 310 -3.53 -6.44 -13.49
C GLY A 310 -2.34 -6.79 -14.39
N ALA A 311 -1.70 -5.79 -15.01
CA ALA A 311 -0.53 -6.01 -15.87
C ALA A 311 0.72 -6.45 -15.07
N TRP A 312 0.95 -5.84 -13.91
CA TRP A 312 2.00 -6.28 -12.98
C TRP A 312 1.76 -7.71 -12.50
N ALA A 313 0.52 -8.05 -12.14
CA ALA A 313 0.19 -9.34 -11.60
C ALA A 313 0.28 -10.46 -12.65
N ASP A 314 -0.01 -10.17 -13.93
CA ASP A 314 0.30 -11.07 -15.05
C ASP A 314 1.81 -11.38 -15.15
N TRP A 315 2.65 -10.35 -15.00
CA TRP A 315 4.11 -10.53 -14.98
C TRP A 315 4.55 -11.40 -13.80
N VAL A 316 4.01 -11.15 -12.60
CA VAL A 316 4.32 -11.97 -11.42
C VAL A 316 3.89 -13.42 -11.64
N ALA A 317 2.66 -13.64 -12.09
CA ALA A 317 2.12 -14.96 -12.35
C ALA A 317 2.99 -15.76 -13.34
N SER A 318 3.44 -15.10 -14.41
CA SER A 318 4.20 -15.73 -15.51
C SER A 318 5.70 -15.89 -15.24
N LYS A 319 6.34 -14.97 -14.50
CA LYS A 319 7.81 -14.92 -14.36
C LYS A 319 8.34 -15.31 -12.99
N VAL A 320 7.53 -15.29 -11.94
CA VAL A 320 8.02 -15.52 -10.58
C VAL A 320 7.96 -17.00 -10.20
N ASP A 321 9.12 -17.58 -9.93
CA ASP A 321 9.27 -18.87 -9.24
C ASP A 321 9.50 -18.60 -7.74
N PRO A 322 8.52 -18.89 -6.85
CA PRO A 322 8.62 -18.61 -5.41
C PRO A 322 9.76 -19.35 -4.70
N GLN A 323 10.34 -20.38 -5.32
CA GLN A 323 11.49 -21.10 -4.77
C GLN A 323 12.81 -20.36 -5.03
N LYS A 324 12.85 -19.48 -6.03
CA LYS A 324 14.06 -18.77 -6.47
C LYS A 324 14.02 -17.28 -6.19
N LYS A 325 12.82 -16.69 -6.24
CA LYS A 325 12.60 -15.25 -6.14
C LYS A 325 11.56 -14.97 -5.07
N ARG A 326 11.87 -14.05 -4.15
CA ARG A 326 10.94 -13.57 -3.14
C ARG A 326 10.32 -12.26 -3.63
N VAL A 327 9.00 -12.17 -3.64
CA VAL A 327 8.29 -10.95 -4.02
C VAL A 327 7.41 -10.52 -2.86
N PHE A 328 7.55 -9.26 -2.49
CA PHE A 328 6.75 -8.59 -1.48
C PHE A 328 5.95 -7.46 -2.13
N PHE A 329 4.73 -7.24 -1.65
CA PHE A 329 3.97 -6.04 -1.93
C PHE A 329 3.67 -5.34 -0.61
N VAL A 330 4.14 -4.10 -0.48
CA VAL A 330 3.92 -3.21 0.65
C VAL A 330 2.56 -2.56 0.46
N THR A 331 1.67 -2.74 1.44
CA THR A 331 0.34 -2.11 1.39
C THR A 331 0.45 -0.59 1.51
N MET A 332 -0.68 0.10 1.31
CA MET A 332 -0.76 1.54 1.46
C MET A 332 -0.09 2.03 2.74
N SER A 333 0.77 3.05 2.61
CA SER A 333 1.16 3.88 3.75
C SER A 333 0.14 5.01 3.91
N PRO A 334 -0.35 5.25 5.14
CA PRO A 334 -1.38 6.23 5.42
C PRO A 334 -0.84 7.66 5.40
N THR A 335 -1.77 8.62 5.45
CA THR A 335 -1.50 10.07 5.48
C THR A 335 -2.24 10.70 6.64
N HIS A 336 -1.64 11.69 7.30
CA HIS A 336 -2.21 12.35 8.48
C HIS A 336 -2.55 13.82 8.17
N LEU A 337 -3.46 14.02 7.20
CA LEU A 337 -3.79 15.34 6.65
C LEU A 337 -4.75 16.17 7.52
N TRP A 338 -5.52 15.53 8.40
CA TRP A 338 -6.54 16.21 9.20
C TRP A 338 -6.55 15.73 10.64
N SER A 339 -6.15 16.61 11.57
CA SER A 339 -6.07 16.27 13.00
C SER A 339 -7.42 15.91 13.63
N ARG A 340 -8.53 16.38 13.04
CA ARG A 340 -9.89 16.04 13.46
C ARG A 340 -10.20 14.53 13.48
N GLU A 341 -9.39 13.73 12.79
CA GLU A 341 -9.55 12.27 12.76
C GLU A 341 -9.13 11.60 14.07
N TRP A 342 -8.18 12.18 14.81
CA TRP A 342 -7.73 11.68 16.11
C TRP A 342 -8.03 12.65 17.27
N GLU A 343 -8.38 13.89 16.98
CA GLU A 343 -8.75 14.90 17.97
C GLU A 343 -9.98 15.68 17.48
N PRO A 344 -11.22 15.23 17.80
CA PRO A 344 -12.45 15.87 17.32
C PRO A 344 -12.51 17.36 17.65
N GLY A 345 -12.87 18.17 16.65
CA GLY A 345 -12.94 19.63 16.77
C GLY A 345 -11.61 20.36 16.55
N SER A 346 -10.49 19.65 16.39
CA SER A 346 -9.20 20.25 16.05
C SER A 346 -9.15 20.67 14.57
N ASN A 347 -8.43 21.76 14.30
CA ASN A 347 -8.12 22.26 12.95
C ASN A 347 -6.60 22.23 12.74
N GLY A 348 -6.12 21.19 12.07
CA GLY A 348 -4.70 20.93 11.87
C GLY A 348 -4.45 19.68 11.04
N ASN A 349 -3.20 19.24 11.07
CA ASN A 349 -2.68 18.05 10.40
C ASN A 349 -1.57 17.46 11.29
N CYS A 350 -0.65 16.68 10.73
CA CYS A 350 0.50 16.13 11.47
C CYS A 350 1.45 17.17 12.11
N TYR A 351 1.30 18.46 11.81
CA TYR A 351 2.13 19.50 12.44
C TYR A 351 1.94 19.54 13.95
N SER A 352 3.07 19.51 14.69
CA SER A 352 3.11 19.47 16.16
C SER A 352 2.68 18.16 16.82
N GLU A 353 2.40 17.11 16.06
CA GLU A 353 2.13 15.78 16.60
C GLU A 353 3.43 15.11 17.06
N LYS A 354 3.48 14.71 18.34
CA LYS A 354 4.70 14.17 19.00
C LYS A 354 4.55 12.77 19.57
N MET A 355 3.32 12.28 19.62
CA MET A 355 2.97 10.98 20.16
C MET A 355 2.06 10.24 19.17
N PRO A 356 2.18 8.92 19.08
CA PRO A 356 1.26 8.11 18.30
C PRO A 356 -0.15 8.19 18.88
N ILE A 357 -1.11 7.68 18.11
CA ILE A 357 -2.44 7.35 18.60
C ILE A 357 -2.32 6.13 19.52
N ASP A 358 -2.91 6.20 20.72
CA ASP A 358 -2.67 5.26 21.81
C ASP A 358 -3.85 4.31 22.10
N TRP A 359 -4.97 4.43 21.37
CA TRP A 359 -6.09 3.49 21.43
C TRP A 359 -6.06 2.52 20.24
N GLU A 360 -6.39 1.26 20.49
CA GLU A 360 -6.41 0.21 19.46
C GLU A 360 -7.62 0.34 18.53
N GLY A 361 -7.47 -0.19 17.31
CA GLY A 361 -8.53 -0.23 16.31
C GLY A 361 -8.71 1.06 15.52
N TYR A 362 -7.77 2.01 15.61
CA TYR A 362 -7.81 3.24 14.84
C TYR A 362 -7.70 3.00 13.33
N TRP A 363 -8.49 3.77 12.58
CA TRP A 363 -8.47 3.86 11.13
C TRP A 363 -8.76 5.30 10.71
N GLY A 364 -7.78 5.97 10.11
CA GLY A 364 -7.95 7.29 9.51
C GLY A 364 -8.72 7.26 8.21
N SER A 365 -9.29 8.39 7.81
CA SER A 365 -9.99 8.51 6.51
C SER A 365 -9.01 8.55 5.32
N GLY A 366 -7.72 8.74 5.62
CA GLY A 366 -6.61 8.55 4.69
C GLY A 366 -6.51 7.12 4.16
N SER A 367 -7.03 6.12 4.88
CA SER A 367 -7.06 4.73 4.44
C SER A 367 -8.19 4.44 3.44
N ASP A 368 -7.89 4.35 2.14
CA ASP A 368 -8.90 4.09 1.11
C ASP A 368 -9.29 2.60 1.06
N MET A 369 -10.34 2.25 1.79
CA MET A 369 -10.88 0.89 1.87
C MET A 369 -11.20 0.26 0.50
N PRO A 370 -11.79 0.97 -0.49
CA PRO A 370 -11.98 0.44 -1.84
C PRO A 370 -10.67 -0.01 -2.50
N THR A 371 -9.63 0.84 -2.48
CA THR A 371 -8.30 0.50 -3.01
C THR A 371 -7.69 -0.69 -2.27
N MET A 372 -7.77 -0.72 -0.95
CA MET A 372 -7.24 -1.84 -0.16
C MET A 372 -7.87 -3.18 -0.55
N ARG A 373 -9.20 -3.22 -0.70
CA ARG A 373 -9.91 -4.45 -1.14
C ARG A 373 -9.53 -4.85 -2.56
N MET A 374 -9.33 -3.88 -3.46
CA MET A 374 -8.88 -4.15 -4.82
C MET A 374 -7.47 -4.76 -4.82
N VAL A 375 -6.53 -4.18 -4.06
CA VAL A 375 -5.18 -4.70 -3.87
C VAL A 375 -5.22 -6.12 -3.30
N GLU A 376 -5.99 -6.35 -2.24
CA GLU A 376 -6.17 -7.68 -1.62
C GLU A 376 -6.69 -8.70 -2.63
N LYS A 377 -7.70 -8.35 -3.44
CA LYS A 377 -8.26 -9.22 -4.49
C LYS A 377 -7.22 -9.58 -5.55
N VAL A 378 -6.38 -8.63 -5.97
CA VAL A 378 -5.31 -8.90 -6.94
C VAL A 378 -4.24 -9.80 -6.31
N LEU A 379 -3.73 -9.46 -5.12
CA LEU A 379 -2.68 -10.21 -4.44
C LEU A 379 -3.14 -11.62 -4.05
N GLY A 380 -4.38 -11.79 -3.61
CA GLY A 380 -4.96 -13.09 -3.25
C GLY A 380 -4.97 -14.10 -4.40
N ARG A 381 -5.04 -13.64 -5.65
CA ARG A 381 -4.96 -14.50 -6.85
C ARG A 381 -3.54 -14.99 -7.16
N LEU A 382 -2.51 -14.27 -6.71
CA LEU A 382 -1.10 -14.64 -6.89
C LEU A 382 -0.65 -15.71 -5.89
N GLY A 383 -1.37 -15.88 -4.78
CA GLY A 383 -1.08 -16.90 -3.77
C GLY A 383 0.34 -16.79 -3.24
N SER A 384 1.08 -17.91 -3.21
CA SER A 384 2.45 -17.97 -2.66
C SER A 384 3.50 -17.21 -3.48
N LYS A 385 3.16 -16.70 -4.67
CA LYS A 385 4.09 -15.89 -5.48
C LYS A 385 4.36 -14.52 -4.90
N VAL A 386 3.50 -14.00 -4.03
CA VAL A 386 3.69 -12.71 -3.36
C VAL A 386 3.39 -12.82 -1.88
N SER A 387 4.26 -12.25 -1.06
CA SER A 387 4.02 -12.02 0.36
C SER A 387 3.57 -10.57 0.56
N VAL A 388 2.61 -10.34 1.45
CA VAL A 388 2.09 -8.99 1.73
C VAL A 388 2.80 -8.43 2.96
N LEU A 389 3.37 -7.24 2.83
CA LEU A 389 3.81 -6.44 3.98
C LEU A 389 2.66 -5.50 4.34
N ASN A 390 1.78 -5.96 5.23
CA ASN A 390 0.59 -5.21 5.64
C ASN A 390 0.96 -4.14 6.67
N ILE A 391 1.41 -2.99 6.19
CA ILE A 391 1.91 -1.89 7.02
C ILE A 391 0.85 -0.82 7.32
N THR A 392 -0.34 -0.94 6.73
CA THR A 392 -1.30 0.17 6.70
C THR A 392 -1.78 0.55 8.10
N GLN A 393 -2.39 -0.39 8.81
CA GLN A 393 -2.96 -0.10 10.12
C GLN A 393 -1.90 0.26 11.16
N LEU A 394 -0.78 -0.49 11.19
CA LEU A 394 0.30 -0.16 12.13
C LEU A 394 0.85 1.25 11.88
N SER A 395 0.86 1.73 10.64
CA SER A 395 1.35 3.08 10.33
C SER A 395 0.31 4.17 10.60
N GLU A 396 -1.00 3.84 10.65
CA GLU A 396 -2.09 4.78 10.97
C GLU A 396 -1.99 5.30 12.40
N TYR A 397 -1.36 4.56 13.31
CA TYR A 397 -1.11 5.07 14.66
C TYR A 397 -0.04 6.18 14.70
N ARG A 398 0.76 6.35 13.63
CA ARG A 398 2.02 7.09 13.68
C ARG A 398 1.93 8.53 13.18
N LYS A 399 0.89 9.27 13.57
CA LYS A 399 0.76 10.71 13.26
C LYS A 399 1.99 11.56 13.63
N ASP A 400 2.79 11.09 14.59
CA ASP A 400 4.04 11.70 15.06
C ASP A 400 5.25 11.48 14.12
N GLY A 401 5.21 10.46 13.26
CA GLY A 401 6.37 10.01 12.48
C GLY A 401 6.67 10.81 11.21
N HIS A 402 5.84 11.78 10.86
CA HIS A 402 5.97 12.55 9.62
C HIS A 402 7.03 13.67 9.71
N PRO A 403 7.68 14.05 8.59
CA PRO A 403 8.56 15.21 8.56
C PRO A 403 7.87 16.52 8.91
N SER A 404 6.59 16.67 8.53
CA SER A 404 5.88 17.94 8.65
C SER A 404 6.70 19.05 7.95
N ILE A 405 7.23 20.01 8.69
CA ILE A 405 8.07 21.10 8.17
C ILE A 405 9.58 20.80 8.23
N TYR A 406 9.98 19.72 8.88
CA TYR A 406 11.38 19.41 9.18
C TYR A 406 11.99 18.59 8.03
N ARG A 407 12.08 19.22 6.85
CA ARG A 407 12.67 18.61 5.66
C ARG A 407 13.19 19.70 4.74
N LYS A 408 14.00 19.29 3.77
CA LYS A 408 14.33 20.17 2.65
C LYS A 408 13.14 20.39 1.73
N PHE A 409 12.80 21.65 1.54
CA PHE A 409 11.94 22.15 0.49
C PHE A 409 12.83 22.65 -0.65
N TRP A 410 12.54 22.21 -1.87
CA TRP A 410 13.26 22.63 -3.07
C TRP A 410 12.67 23.92 -3.67
N GLU A 411 11.43 24.20 -3.34
CA GLU A 411 10.71 25.40 -3.70
C GLU A 411 10.80 26.41 -2.55
N THR A 412 10.95 27.68 -2.88
CA THR A 412 10.96 28.76 -1.89
C THR A 412 9.55 28.93 -1.33
N LEU A 413 9.42 28.84 -0.01
CA LEU A 413 8.15 29.06 0.68
C LEU A 413 7.80 30.55 0.69
N SER A 414 6.53 30.88 0.45
CA SER A 414 6.05 32.26 0.53
C SER A 414 6.00 32.77 1.98
N PRO A 415 5.99 34.09 2.22
CA PRO A 415 5.80 34.65 3.56
C PRO A 415 4.53 34.14 4.26
N GLU A 416 3.44 33.98 3.52
CA GLU A 416 2.18 33.45 4.02
C GLU A 416 2.33 31.99 4.46
N GLN A 417 3.01 31.17 3.67
CA GLN A 417 3.31 29.78 4.03
C GLN A 417 4.16 29.74 5.30
N LEU A 418 5.26 30.49 5.36
CA LEU A 418 6.13 30.55 6.53
C LEU A 418 5.39 30.98 7.81
N SER A 419 4.40 31.87 7.69
CA SER A 419 3.55 32.28 8.81
C SER A 419 2.56 31.19 9.27
N ASN A 420 2.30 30.19 8.44
CA ASN A 420 1.38 29.09 8.71
C ASN A 420 2.03 27.71 8.37
N PRO A 421 2.88 27.16 9.26
CA PRO A 421 3.53 25.85 9.12
C PRO A 421 2.62 24.69 8.68
N LYS A 422 1.35 24.71 9.11
CA LYS A 422 0.36 23.69 8.75
C LYS A 422 0.10 23.67 7.23
N SER A 423 0.22 24.80 6.54
CA SER A 423 -0.08 24.91 5.10
C SER A 423 0.90 24.17 4.18
N TYR A 424 2.13 23.92 4.64
CA TYR A 424 3.18 23.26 3.85
C TYR A 424 3.77 22.02 4.55
N SER A 425 3.10 21.53 5.59
CA SER A 425 3.51 20.32 6.31
C SER A 425 3.37 19.08 5.43
N ASP A 426 4.44 18.30 5.33
CA ASP A 426 4.41 16.97 4.73
C ASP A 426 3.90 15.94 5.74
N CYS A 427 2.65 15.52 5.54
CA CYS A 427 1.98 14.48 6.32
C CYS A 427 1.79 13.19 5.52
N ILE A 428 2.72 12.92 4.60
CA ILE A 428 2.70 11.80 3.66
C ILE A 428 3.96 10.94 3.81
N HIS A 429 5.14 11.57 3.78
CA HIS A 429 6.42 10.89 3.95
C HIS A 429 6.78 10.69 5.42
N TRP A 430 7.87 9.98 5.71
CA TRP A 430 8.25 9.60 7.07
C TRP A 430 9.65 10.10 7.40
N CYS A 431 9.85 10.60 8.63
CA CYS A 431 11.19 10.84 9.16
C CYS A 431 11.98 9.53 9.24
N LEU A 432 13.30 9.63 9.09
CA LEU A 432 14.25 8.54 9.33
C LEU A 432 15.32 8.98 10.34
N PRO A 433 15.68 8.14 11.34
CA PRO A 433 15.07 6.85 11.68
C PRO A 433 13.60 7.00 12.12
N GLY A 434 12.77 5.97 11.91
CA GLY A 434 11.34 6.05 12.16
C GLY A 434 10.52 4.89 11.60
N VAL A 435 9.27 5.17 11.21
CA VAL A 435 8.27 4.17 10.80
C VAL A 435 8.76 3.20 9.70
N PRO A 436 9.46 3.64 8.64
CA PRO A 436 9.97 2.73 7.61
C PRO A 436 11.02 1.73 8.11
N ASP A 437 11.70 2.01 9.23
CA ASP A 437 12.62 1.04 9.83
C ASP A 437 11.86 -0.19 10.31
N VAL A 438 10.68 0.00 10.91
CA VAL A 438 9.80 -1.11 11.33
C VAL A 438 9.26 -1.89 10.13
N TRP A 439 8.98 -1.24 9.00
CA TRP A 439 8.60 -1.96 7.77
C TRP A 439 9.74 -2.88 7.30
N ASN A 440 10.99 -2.46 7.49
CA ASN A 440 12.17 -3.25 7.17
C ASN A 440 12.46 -4.35 8.21
N GLU A 441 12.11 -4.14 9.48
CA GLU A 441 12.12 -5.22 10.49
C GLU A 441 11.11 -6.32 10.15
N LEU A 442 9.91 -5.95 9.70
CA LEU A 442 8.90 -6.90 9.20
C LEU A 442 9.40 -7.65 7.95
N LEU A 443 10.03 -6.95 7.01
CA LEU A 443 10.67 -7.58 5.85
C LEU A 443 11.77 -8.58 6.29
N PHE A 444 12.64 -8.19 7.21
CA PHE A 444 13.69 -9.06 7.76
C PHE A 444 13.11 -10.30 8.45
N HIS A 445 12.01 -10.16 9.19
CA HIS A 445 11.33 -11.29 9.82
C HIS A 445 10.78 -12.31 8.80
N LEU A 446 10.37 -11.85 7.61
CA LEU A 446 9.78 -12.68 6.56
C LEU A 446 10.79 -13.23 5.54
N LEU A 447 12.06 -12.83 5.64
CA LEU A 447 13.20 -13.37 4.88
C LEU A 447 13.89 -14.48 5.69
#